data_AF-A0A954P2X2-F1
#
_entry.id   AF-A0A954P2X2-F1
#
_cell.length_a   1.000
_cell.length_b   1.000
_cell.length_c   1.000
_cell.angle_alpha   90.00
_cell.angle_beta   90.00
_cell.angle_gamma   90.00
#
_symmetry.space_group_name_H-M   'P 1'
#
loop_
_entity.id
_entity.type
_entity.pdbx_description
1 polymer ?
#
loop_
_entity_poly.entity_id
_entity_poly.type
_entity_poly.pdbx_seq_one_letter_code
_entity_poly.pdbx_strand_id
1 'polypeptide(L)'
;TGGGRAYGRPQDFSGTQPVLYRNLGEGRFEEATTSVGLEVLNPATGRPMAKSLGVTFGDFNGDRRPDIFVSNDTVQNFLFVSTPGGGFEEQAILTGVAFDQNGRARGAMGLDLTRFRGGDSLGIAIGNFASEMTALYVSQPEAMQFTDEAVPSGLGPQTRLALTFGVCFLDVDLDGREDLLTANGHLEEEIHRVQPAQHYEQPPQLFWNAGEAAATEFRLLTAEQTGNEFAKPLVGRGAAFADIDADGDQDMLIMTAGGRPRLLRNDTDHGHHWIRFQLEGTQSNRDAIGAMVELKTAAGLQYRQVMPTRSYLSQVELPVTFGLGTAEVVEQVTIRWPRGAVTTLEQPAIDTQHTVREPVEQTAGEQGG
;
A
#
# COMPACT_ATOMS: atom_id res chain seq x y z
N THR A 1 -21.75 31.02 -3.40
CA THR A 1 -21.12 31.72 -4.53
C THR A 1 -19.70 32.06 -4.13
N GLY A 2 -18.72 31.25 -4.58
CA GLY A 2 -17.31 31.44 -4.27
C GLY A 2 -16.72 32.59 -5.09
N GLY A 3 -16.34 33.68 -4.40
CA GLY A 3 -15.83 34.90 -5.02
C GLY A 3 -14.30 34.97 -5.15
N GLY A 4 -13.59 33.89 -4.77
CA GLY A 4 -12.12 33.79 -4.86
C GLY A 4 -11.65 32.90 -6.02
N ARG A 5 -10.34 32.90 -6.28
CA ARG A 5 -9.71 31.86 -7.12
C ARG A 5 -9.86 30.53 -6.39
N ALA A 6 -10.68 29.63 -6.93
CA ALA A 6 -10.77 28.24 -6.48
C ALA A 6 -9.82 27.37 -7.31
N TYR A 7 -9.45 26.20 -6.80
CA TYR A 7 -8.69 25.23 -7.58
C TYR A 7 -9.50 24.82 -8.81
N GLY A 8 -8.85 24.71 -9.98
CA GLY A 8 -9.50 24.21 -11.19
C GLY A 8 -9.92 22.77 -10.98
N ARG A 9 -11.15 22.42 -11.36
CA ARG A 9 -11.64 21.06 -11.09
C ARG A 9 -10.85 20.08 -11.97
N PRO A 10 -10.41 18.92 -11.46
CA PRO A 10 -9.67 17.95 -12.26
C PRO A 10 -10.42 17.55 -13.53
N GLN A 11 -11.76 17.55 -13.52
CA GLN A 11 -12.61 17.25 -14.68
C GLN A 11 -12.42 18.24 -15.85
N ASP A 12 -11.90 19.45 -15.60
CA ASP A 12 -11.71 20.49 -16.62
C ASP A 12 -10.40 20.30 -17.42
N PHE A 13 -9.54 19.35 -17.02
CA PHE A 13 -8.26 19.07 -17.69
C PHE A 13 -8.21 17.66 -18.27
N SER A 14 -7.51 17.52 -19.40
CA SER A 14 -7.17 16.21 -19.96
C SER A 14 -6.15 15.49 -19.07
N GLY A 15 -6.17 14.15 -19.11
CA GLY A 15 -5.15 13.35 -18.45
C GLY A 15 -3.78 13.45 -19.12
N THR A 16 -2.80 12.80 -18.53
CA THR A 16 -1.45 12.63 -19.06
C THR A 16 -1.12 11.14 -19.16
N GLN A 17 -0.04 10.79 -19.85
CA GLN A 17 0.39 9.41 -20.04
C GLN A 17 1.42 9.05 -18.95
N PRO A 18 1.17 8.04 -18.10
CA PRO A 18 2.21 7.45 -17.27
C PRO A 18 3.32 6.88 -18.16
N VAL A 19 4.58 7.08 -17.77
CA VAL A 19 5.73 6.68 -18.60
C VAL A 19 6.55 5.62 -17.88
N LEU A 20 6.85 4.52 -18.57
CA LEU A 20 7.79 3.50 -18.12
C LEU A 20 9.14 3.70 -18.81
N TYR A 21 10.20 3.77 -18.02
CA TYR A 21 11.58 3.73 -18.50
C TYR A 21 12.22 2.39 -18.16
N ARG A 22 12.67 1.65 -19.18
CA ARG A 22 13.43 0.41 -19.02
C ARG A 22 14.90 0.73 -18.79
N ASN A 23 15.46 0.22 -17.70
CA ASN A 23 16.88 0.32 -17.39
C ASN A 23 17.69 -0.59 -18.33
N LEU A 24 18.65 -0.01 -19.05
CA LEU A 24 19.55 -0.69 -19.98
C LEU A 24 20.94 -0.97 -19.39
N GLY A 25 21.14 -0.64 -18.11
CA GLY A 25 22.44 -0.64 -17.45
C GLY A 25 23.24 0.64 -17.70
N GLU A 26 24.30 0.83 -16.90
CA GLU A 26 25.26 1.93 -17.06
C GLU A 26 24.62 3.34 -17.05
N GLY A 27 23.53 3.50 -16.30
CA GLY A 27 22.80 4.77 -16.20
C GLY A 27 22.00 5.14 -17.44
N ARG A 28 21.78 4.22 -18.39
CA ARG A 28 20.97 4.43 -19.59
C ARG A 28 19.57 3.86 -19.42
N PHE A 29 18.60 4.57 -19.98
CA PHE A 29 17.19 4.20 -19.98
C PHE A 29 16.57 4.41 -21.35
N GLU A 30 15.66 3.53 -21.74
CA GLU A 30 14.78 3.74 -22.89
C GLU A 30 13.33 3.89 -22.41
N GLU A 31 12.57 4.75 -23.07
CA GLU A 31 11.13 4.82 -22.87
C GLU A 31 10.47 3.60 -23.52
N ALA A 32 9.62 2.90 -22.76
CA ALA A 32 9.09 1.61 -23.17
C ALA A 32 7.55 1.49 -23.04
N THR A 33 6.85 2.55 -22.64
CA THR A 33 5.40 2.54 -22.31
C THR A 33 4.57 1.85 -23.37
N THR A 34 4.63 2.33 -24.62
CA THR A 34 3.82 1.77 -25.70
C THR A 34 4.29 0.38 -26.09
N SER A 35 5.60 0.11 -26.08
CA SER A 35 6.13 -1.19 -26.49
C SER A 35 5.81 -2.32 -25.50
N VAL A 36 5.51 -1.98 -24.24
CA VAL A 36 5.07 -2.93 -23.22
C VAL A 36 3.57 -2.89 -22.92
N GLY A 37 2.77 -2.12 -23.67
CA GLY A 37 1.31 -2.12 -23.50
C GLY A 37 0.77 -1.27 -22.33
N LEU A 38 1.54 -0.30 -21.83
CA LEU A 38 1.13 0.61 -20.75
C LEU A 38 0.51 1.93 -21.26
N GLU A 39 0.16 2.01 -22.54
CA GLU A 39 -0.45 3.20 -23.12
C GLU A 39 -1.93 3.34 -22.68
N VAL A 40 -2.31 4.53 -22.20
CA VAL A 40 -3.63 4.79 -21.61
C VAL A 40 -4.30 5.96 -22.34
N LEU A 41 -4.91 5.64 -23.49
CA LEU A 41 -5.59 6.61 -24.35
C LEU A 41 -7.10 6.47 -24.28
N ASN A 42 -7.80 7.59 -24.17
CA ASN A 42 -9.26 7.63 -24.26
C ASN A 42 -9.71 7.11 -25.65
N PRO A 43 -10.50 6.02 -25.73
CA PRO A 43 -10.85 5.39 -27.01
C PRO A 43 -11.60 6.30 -27.98
N ALA A 44 -12.34 7.29 -27.48
CA ALA A 44 -13.13 8.20 -28.30
C ALA A 44 -12.30 9.38 -28.85
N THR A 45 -11.24 9.79 -28.16
CA THR A 45 -10.47 10.99 -28.53
C THR A 45 -9.02 10.71 -28.92
N GLY A 46 -8.51 9.51 -28.63
CA GLY A 46 -7.10 9.14 -28.82
C GLY A 46 -6.12 9.91 -27.94
N ARG A 47 -6.60 10.64 -26.92
CA ARG A 47 -5.75 11.45 -26.03
C ARG A 47 -5.44 10.72 -24.72
N PRO A 48 -4.30 10.99 -24.08
CA PRO A 48 -4.00 10.46 -22.75
C PRO A 48 -5.11 10.76 -21.76
N MET A 49 -5.47 9.77 -20.94
CA MET A 49 -6.58 9.91 -19.99
C MET A 49 -6.22 9.71 -18.52
N ALA A 50 -5.03 9.21 -18.19
CA ALA A 50 -4.68 8.95 -16.81
C ALA A 50 -4.53 10.25 -16.01
N LYS A 51 -4.97 10.21 -14.75
CA LYS A 51 -4.84 11.30 -13.77
C LYS A 51 -4.24 10.73 -12.50
N SER A 52 -3.09 10.09 -12.68
CA SER A 52 -2.50 9.19 -11.71
C SER A 52 -1.96 9.94 -10.50
N LEU A 53 -2.30 9.48 -9.31
CA LEU A 53 -1.83 10.06 -8.04
C LEU A 53 -1.20 9.04 -7.08
N GLY A 54 -1.41 7.74 -7.32
CA GLY A 54 -0.73 6.67 -6.62
C GLY A 54 -0.39 5.51 -7.56
N VAL A 55 0.65 4.77 -7.20
CA VAL A 55 1.09 3.57 -7.91
C VAL A 55 1.60 2.56 -6.89
N THR A 56 1.33 1.29 -7.10
CA THR A 56 1.98 0.19 -6.38
C THR A 56 2.23 -0.98 -7.31
N PHE A 57 3.00 -1.94 -6.82
CA PHE A 57 3.37 -3.15 -7.52
C PHE A 57 3.08 -4.34 -6.63
N GLY A 58 2.58 -5.41 -7.22
CA GLY A 58 2.21 -6.63 -6.49
C GLY A 58 1.95 -7.78 -7.44
N ASP A 59 1.78 -8.97 -6.89
CA ASP A 59 1.41 -10.17 -7.65
C ASP A 59 -0.09 -10.41 -7.48
N PHE A 60 -0.91 -9.88 -8.41
CA PHE A 60 -2.36 -9.83 -8.28
C PHE A 60 -3.05 -11.11 -8.74
N ASN A 61 -2.38 -11.89 -9.59
CA ASN A 61 -2.89 -13.13 -10.15
C ASN A 61 -2.16 -14.40 -9.65
N GLY A 62 -1.15 -14.25 -8.78
CA GLY A 62 -0.41 -15.35 -8.17
C GLY A 62 0.66 -15.98 -9.07
N ASP A 63 0.98 -15.37 -10.21
CA ASP A 63 1.95 -15.91 -11.17
C ASP A 63 3.40 -15.50 -10.90
N ARG A 64 3.62 -14.75 -9.82
CA ARG A 64 4.91 -14.30 -9.29
C ARG A 64 5.62 -13.27 -10.16
N ARG A 65 4.93 -12.64 -11.11
CA ARG A 65 5.44 -11.46 -11.79
C ARG A 65 4.78 -10.20 -11.21
N PRO A 66 5.52 -9.09 -11.14
CA PRO A 66 4.97 -7.83 -10.65
C PRO A 66 3.99 -7.24 -11.66
N ASP A 67 2.76 -7.07 -11.23
CA ASP A 67 1.74 -6.27 -11.89
C ASP A 67 1.76 -4.84 -11.33
N ILE A 68 1.07 -3.91 -12.00
CA ILE A 68 1.06 -2.49 -11.63
C ILE A 68 -0.38 -2.05 -11.38
N PHE A 69 -0.63 -1.49 -10.20
CA PHE A 69 -1.90 -0.82 -9.91
C PHE A 69 -1.70 0.68 -9.83
N VAL A 70 -2.60 1.44 -10.47
CA VAL A 70 -2.56 2.91 -10.52
C VAL A 70 -3.91 3.47 -10.08
N SER A 71 -3.90 4.26 -9.02
CA SER A 71 -5.06 5.06 -8.61
C SER A 71 -5.11 6.37 -9.40
N ASN A 72 -6.32 6.76 -9.82
CA ASN A 72 -6.50 7.99 -10.59
C ASN A 72 -7.60 8.90 -10.05
N ASP A 73 -7.35 10.20 -10.13
CA ASP A 73 -8.31 11.22 -9.77
C ASP A 73 -9.35 11.42 -10.87
N THR A 74 -10.62 11.17 -10.60
CA THR A 74 -11.79 11.44 -11.48
C THR A 74 -11.88 10.61 -12.77
N VAL A 75 -10.98 9.67 -12.98
CA VAL A 75 -11.03 8.66 -14.05
C VAL A 75 -10.81 7.27 -13.43
N GLN A 76 -11.01 6.21 -14.20
CA GLN A 76 -10.86 4.86 -13.69
C GLN A 76 -9.46 4.59 -13.14
N ASN A 77 -9.38 3.74 -12.12
CA ASN A 77 -8.12 3.11 -11.75
C ASN A 77 -7.68 2.14 -12.85
N PHE A 78 -6.38 1.84 -12.90
CA PHE A 78 -5.82 0.87 -13.83
C PHE A 78 -5.12 -0.25 -13.07
N LEU A 79 -5.25 -1.48 -13.59
CA LEU A 79 -4.53 -2.65 -13.12
C LEU A 79 -3.90 -3.30 -14.35
N PHE A 80 -2.59 -3.17 -14.46
CA PHE A 80 -1.80 -3.69 -15.55
C PHE A 80 -1.18 -5.02 -15.14
N VAL A 81 -1.72 -6.11 -15.66
CA VAL A 81 -1.27 -7.47 -15.38
C VAL A 81 -0.14 -7.84 -16.33
N SER A 82 0.95 -8.33 -15.77
CA SER A 82 2.16 -8.66 -16.51
C SER A 82 1.99 -9.95 -17.32
N THR A 83 2.40 -9.92 -18.57
CA THR A 83 2.35 -11.07 -19.48
C THR A 83 3.69 -11.82 -19.46
N PRO A 84 3.71 -13.14 -19.74
CA PRO A 84 4.96 -13.91 -19.82
C PRO A 84 5.97 -13.37 -20.85
N GLY A 85 5.50 -12.59 -21.83
CA GLY A 85 6.33 -11.93 -22.85
C GLY A 85 7.01 -10.64 -22.39
N GLY A 86 6.79 -10.19 -21.15
CA GLY A 86 7.38 -8.95 -20.61
C GLY A 86 6.61 -7.67 -20.94
N GLY A 87 5.36 -7.79 -21.41
CA GLY A 87 4.42 -6.69 -21.57
C GLY A 87 3.34 -6.69 -20.48
N PHE A 88 2.34 -5.82 -20.62
CA PHE A 88 1.23 -5.65 -19.69
C PHE A 88 -0.11 -5.57 -20.40
N GLU A 89 -1.16 -6.01 -19.73
CA GLU A 89 -2.55 -5.88 -20.15
C GLU A 89 -3.37 -5.18 -19.07
N GLU A 90 -4.15 -4.17 -19.45
CA GLU A 90 -5.05 -3.44 -18.54
C GLU A 90 -6.31 -4.29 -18.27
N GLN A 91 -6.63 -4.54 -16.99
CA GLN A 91 -7.72 -5.42 -16.57
C GLN A 91 -8.63 -4.85 -15.46
N ALA A 92 -8.49 -3.59 -15.04
CA ALA A 92 -9.18 -3.06 -13.86
C ALA A 92 -10.71 -3.17 -13.91
N ILE A 93 -11.30 -3.06 -15.10
CA ILE A 93 -12.76 -3.21 -15.29
C ILE A 93 -13.17 -4.67 -15.03
N LEU A 94 -12.41 -5.61 -15.60
CA LEU A 94 -12.72 -7.04 -15.52
C LEU A 94 -12.48 -7.61 -14.11
N THR A 95 -11.59 -6.99 -13.34
CA THR A 95 -11.24 -7.41 -11.99
C THR A 95 -12.01 -6.66 -10.89
N GLY A 96 -12.79 -5.64 -11.25
CA GLY A 96 -13.69 -4.93 -10.32
C GLY A 96 -13.07 -3.76 -9.55
N VAL A 97 -11.89 -3.28 -9.96
CA VAL A 97 -11.13 -2.22 -9.25
C VAL A 97 -11.11 -0.87 -9.97
N ALA A 98 -11.63 -0.79 -11.19
CA ALA A 98 -11.66 0.43 -12.00
C ALA A 98 -12.53 1.55 -11.42
N PHE A 99 -13.66 1.20 -10.80
CA PHE A 99 -14.71 2.14 -10.38
C PHE A 99 -15.27 1.78 -9.00
N ASP A 100 -16.11 2.66 -8.44
CA ASP A 100 -16.94 2.33 -7.29
C ASP A 100 -18.10 1.36 -7.65
N GLN A 101 -18.82 0.90 -6.63
CA GLN A 101 -19.99 0.02 -6.76
C GLN A 101 -21.14 0.57 -7.64
N ASN A 102 -21.14 1.87 -7.96
CA ASN A 102 -22.12 2.52 -8.83
C ASN A 102 -21.57 2.78 -10.25
N GLY A 103 -20.36 2.31 -10.56
CA GLY A 103 -19.68 2.56 -11.84
C GLY A 103 -19.13 3.98 -11.96
N ARG A 104 -18.90 4.69 -10.85
CA ARG A 104 -18.31 6.04 -10.85
C ARG A 104 -16.82 5.99 -10.55
N ALA A 105 -16.07 6.82 -11.28
CA ALA A 105 -14.69 7.12 -10.91
C ALA A 105 -14.68 7.98 -9.64
N ARG A 106 -13.75 7.68 -8.73
CA ARG A 106 -13.51 8.44 -7.51
C ARG A 106 -12.40 9.45 -7.74
N GLY A 107 -12.28 10.46 -6.87
CA GLY A 107 -11.08 11.27 -6.74
C GLY A 107 -10.02 10.50 -5.96
N ALA A 108 -9.43 9.48 -6.59
CA ALA A 108 -8.48 8.60 -5.93
C ALA A 108 -7.08 9.23 -5.82
N MET A 109 -6.47 9.06 -4.65
CA MET A 109 -5.21 9.71 -4.25
C MET A 109 -4.14 8.63 -4.00
N GLY A 110 -3.49 8.62 -2.83
CA GLY A 110 -2.57 7.56 -2.46
C GLY A 110 -3.28 6.22 -2.21
N LEU A 111 -2.50 5.15 -2.23
CA LEU A 111 -2.98 3.80 -2.05
C LEU A 111 -1.94 2.93 -1.35
N ASP A 112 -2.38 1.81 -0.79
CA ASP A 112 -1.48 0.76 -0.34
C ASP A 112 -2.04 -0.64 -0.64
N LEU A 113 -1.15 -1.63 -0.70
CA LEU A 113 -1.43 -3.03 -1.01
C LEU A 113 -0.87 -3.93 0.09
N THR A 114 -1.67 -4.88 0.55
CA THR A 114 -1.21 -5.90 1.49
C THR A 114 -1.82 -7.27 1.22
N ARG A 115 -1.18 -8.31 1.78
CA ARG A 115 -1.75 -9.65 1.89
C ARG A 115 -2.73 -9.62 3.06
N PHE A 116 -4.01 -9.80 2.77
CA PHE A 116 -5.10 -9.54 3.69
C PHE A 116 -5.68 -10.86 4.23
N ARG A 117 -6.20 -10.84 5.47
CA ARG A 117 -6.88 -11.98 6.15
C ARG A 117 -6.11 -13.30 6.05
N GLY A 118 -4.86 -13.32 6.55
CA GLY A 118 -4.02 -14.52 6.56
C GLY A 118 -3.32 -14.83 5.24
N GLY A 119 -3.53 -14.01 4.20
CA GLY A 119 -2.71 -13.99 2.98
C GLY A 119 -3.33 -14.58 1.73
N ASP A 120 -4.49 -15.24 1.87
CA ASP A 120 -5.21 -15.84 0.75
C ASP A 120 -5.83 -14.77 -0.16
N SER A 121 -6.03 -13.56 0.36
CA SER A 121 -6.60 -12.41 -0.36
C SER A 121 -5.61 -11.24 -0.42
N LEU A 122 -5.82 -10.35 -1.38
CA LEU A 122 -5.16 -9.06 -1.47
C LEU A 122 -6.10 -7.96 -1.03
N GLY A 123 -5.61 -7.00 -0.25
CA GLY A 123 -6.33 -5.80 0.13
C GLY A 123 -5.67 -4.58 -0.51
N ILE A 124 -6.45 -3.79 -1.27
CA ILE A 124 -6.04 -2.51 -1.84
C ILE A 124 -6.84 -1.41 -1.14
N ALA A 125 -6.17 -0.60 -0.33
CA ALA A 125 -6.78 0.58 0.26
C ALA A 125 -6.45 1.81 -0.59
N ILE A 126 -7.45 2.64 -0.87
CA ILE A 126 -7.27 3.86 -1.68
C ILE A 126 -7.93 5.05 -0.99
N GLY A 127 -7.13 6.07 -0.70
CA GLY A 127 -7.62 7.34 -0.18
C GLY A 127 -8.38 8.09 -1.27
N ASN A 128 -9.53 8.66 -0.92
CA ASN A 128 -10.38 9.36 -1.89
C ASN A 128 -10.71 10.79 -1.44
N PHE A 129 -11.34 11.53 -2.36
CA PHE A 129 -11.76 12.90 -2.12
C PHE A 129 -12.85 12.98 -1.03
N ALA A 130 -12.99 14.17 -0.42
CA ALA A 130 -14.01 14.40 0.60
C ALA A 130 -15.42 14.05 0.10
N SER A 131 -16.20 13.36 0.93
CA SER A 131 -17.52 12.76 0.61
C SER A 131 -17.48 11.45 -0.18
N GLU A 132 -16.29 10.98 -0.54
CA GLU A 132 -16.05 9.65 -1.10
C GLU A 132 -15.31 8.83 -0.04
N MET A 133 -15.84 7.65 0.27
CA MET A 133 -15.23 6.76 1.27
C MET A 133 -13.86 6.29 0.78
N THR A 134 -12.92 6.05 1.70
CA THR A 134 -11.71 5.27 1.36
C THR A 134 -12.19 3.93 0.78
N ALA A 135 -11.60 3.53 -0.34
CA ALA A 135 -11.90 2.25 -0.97
C ALA A 135 -11.12 1.15 -0.24
N LEU A 136 -11.72 -0.03 -0.10
CA LEU A 136 -10.99 -1.23 0.32
C LEU A 136 -11.36 -2.36 -0.63
N TYR A 137 -10.62 -2.50 -1.73
CA TYR A 137 -10.84 -3.58 -2.67
C TYR A 137 -10.16 -4.84 -2.13
N VAL A 138 -10.96 -5.87 -1.82
CA VAL A 138 -10.47 -7.17 -1.35
C VAL A 138 -10.66 -8.21 -2.45
N SER A 139 -9.59 -8.92 -2.79
CA SER A 139 -9.67 -10.01 -3.76
C SER A 139 -10.41 -11.20 -3.17
N GLN A 140 -11.08 -11.98 -4.01
CA GLN A 140 -11.49 -13.32 -3.64
C GLN A 140 -10.24 -14.18 -3.42
N PRO A 141 -10.29 -15.18 -2.52
CA PRO A 141 -9.19 -16.11 -2.33
C PRO A 141 -8.77 -16.75 -3.65
N GLU A 142 -7.47 -16.75 -3.92
CA GLU A 142 -6.85 -17.36 -5.12
C GLU A 142 -7.37 -16.83 -6.48
N ALA A 143 -8.08 -15.69 -6.50
CA ALA A 143 -8.66 -15.11 -7.71
C ALA A 143 -8.43 -13.60 -7.80
N MET A 144 -8.20 -13.11 -9.01
CA MET A 144 -7.98 -11.68 -9.30
C MET A 144 -9.30 -10.91 -9.42
N GLN A 145 -10.30 -11.23 -8.59
CA GLN A 145 -11.64 -10.64 -8.60
C GLN A 145 -11.86 -9.91 -7.29
N PHE A 146 -12.11 -8.60 -7.36
CA PHE A 146 -12.16 -7.75 -6.18
C PHE A 146 -13.57 -7.25 -5.88
N THR A 147 -13.85 -7.04 -4.59
CA THR A 147 -15.05 -6.37 -4.10
C THR A 147 -14.64 -5.20 -3.20
N ASP A 148 -15.33 -4.06 -3.30
CA ASP A 148 -15.13 -2.95 -2.37
C ASP A 148 -15.81 -3.25 -1.03
N GLU A 149 -15.00 -3.62 -0.04
CA GLU A 149 -15.42 -3.99 1.30
C GLU A 149 -15.30 -2.86 2.32
N ALA A 150 -15.11 -1.61 1.88
CA ALA A 150 -14.96 -0.48 2.80
C ALA A 150 -16.15 -0.34 3.76
N VAL A 151 -17.39 -0.46 3.26
CA VAL A 151 -18.59 -0.37 4.11
C VAL A 151 -18.73 -1.55 5.08
N PRO A 152 -18.74 -2.82 4.64
CA PRO A 152 -18.92 -3.96 5.55
C PRO A 152 -17.78 -4.12 6.57
N SER A 153 -16.55 -3.68 6.24
CA SER A 153 -15.41 -3.73 7.18
C SER A 153 -15.42 -2.63 8.25
N GLY A 154 -16.29 -1.62 8.12
CA GLY A 154 -16.38 -0.48 9.04
C GLY A 154 -15.58 0.76 8.62
N LEU A 155 -14.70 0.64 7.62
CA LEU A 155 -13.83 1.72 7.16
C LEU A 155 -14.60 2.86 6.46
N GLY A 156 -15.59 2.50 5.63
CA GLY A 156 -16.26 3.43 4.73
C GLY A 156 -16.97 4.58 5.45
N PRO A 157 -17.90 4.31 6.39
CA PRO A 157 -18.60 5.37 7.11
C PRO A 157 -17.67 6.34 7.86
N GLN A 158 -16.56 5.82 8.41
CA GLN A 158 -15.61 6.60 9.21
C GLN A 158 -14.70 7.50 8.36
N THR A 159 -14.43 7.12 7.11
CA THR A 159 -13.56 7.86 6.19
C THR A 159 -14.33 8.80 5.26
N ARG A 160 -15.66 8.67 5.17
CA ARG A 160 -16.49 9.39 4.19
C ARG A 160 -16.27 10.90 4.14
N LEU A 161 -16.10 11.56 5.29
CA LEU A 161 -15.97 13.02 5.32
C LEU A 161 -14.54 13.49 5.04
N ALA A 162 -13.54 12.67 5.32
CA ALA A 162 -12.14 13.05 5.18
C ALA A 162 -11.74 13.10 3.70
N LEU A 163 -10.90 14.08 3.35
CA LEU A 163 -10.13 14.05 2.12
C LEU A 163 -8.82 13.32 2.42
N THR A 164 -8.72 12.08 1.96
CA THR A 164 -7.62 11.17 2.31
C THR A 164 -6.57 11.17 1.20
N PHE A 165 -5.32 11.50 1.54
CA PHE A 165 -4.18 11.40 0.62
C PHE A 165 -3.31 10.20 0.95
N GLY A 166 -2.70 10.20 2.13
CA GLY A 166 -1.80 9.14 2.55
C GLY A 166 -2.57 7.96 3.12
N VAL A 167 -2.15 6.76 2.75
CA VAL A 167 -2.73 5.48 3.19
C VAL A 167 -1.60 4.48 3.37
N CYS A 168 -1.51 3.86 4.54
CA CYS A 168 -0.52 2.81 4.84
C CYS A 168 -1.18 1.68 5.61
N PHE A 169 -0.97 0.44 5.16
CA PHE A 169 -1.13 -0.75 5.97
C PHE A 169 0.15 -0.98 6.80
N LEU A 170 -0.03 -1.25 8.09
CA LEU A 170 1.03 -1.57 9.05
C LEU A 170 0.44 -2.25 10.28
N ASP A 171 1.22 -3.04 11.00
CA ASP A 171 0.78 -3.77 12.20
C ASP A 171 1.22 -2.98 13.44
N VAL A 172 0.34 -2.09 13.95
CA VAL A 172 0.74 -1.10 14.96
C VAL A 172 0.87 -1.66 16.36
N ASP A 173 0.17 -2.75 16.65
CA ASP A 173 0.19 -3.42 17.96
C ASP A 173 0.94 -4.75 17.92
N LEU A 174 1.56 -5.10 16.79
CA LEU A 174 2.36 -6.30 16.60
C LEU A 174 1.57 -7.59 16.81
N ASP A 175 0.28 -7.61 16.46
CA ASP A 175 -0.59 -8.77 16.63
C ASP A 175 -0.75 -9.67 15.39
N GLY A 176 -0.06 -9.30 14.30
CA GLY A 176 0.00 -10.01 13.04
C GLY A 176 -1.04 -9.54 12.01
N ARG A 177 -1.95 -8.63 12.38
CA ARG A 177 -2.95 -8.06 11.47
C ARG A 177 -2.54 -6.66 11.04
N GLU A 178 -2.73 -6.39 9.75
CA GLU A 178 -2.45 -5.06 9.20
C GLU A 178 -3.60 -4.10 9.55
N ASP A 179 -3.27 -3.07 10.32
CA ASP A 179 -4.08 -1.88 10.60
C ASP A 179 -3.99 -0.89 9.43
N LEU A 180 -4.79 0.17 9.47
CA LEU A 180 -4.79 1.19 8.43
C LEU A 180 -4.59 2.60 8.99
N LEU A 181 -3.48 3.23 8.60
CA LEU A 181 -3.21 4.65 8.82
C LEU A 181 -3.71 5.47 7.62
N THR A 182 -4.40 6.58 7.90
CA THR A 182 -4.75 7.59 6.88
C THR A 182 -4.26 8.98 7.25
N ALA A 183 -3.71 9.70 6.27
CA ALA A 183 -3.31 11.10 6.37
C ALA A 183 -4.27 11.99 5.58
N ASN A 184 -4.97 12.86 6.30
CA ASN A 184 -6.12 13.60 5.79
C ASN A 184 -5.87 15.11 5.75
N GLY A 185 -6.53 15.80 4.83
CA GLY A 185 -6.49 17.25 4.74
C GLY A 185 -7.10 17.78 3.46
N HIS A 186 -7.96 18.79 3.55
CA HIS A 186 -8.62 19.34 2.37
C HIS A 186 -7.65 20.14 1.49
N LEU A 187 -8.06 20.42 0.25
CA LEU A 187 -7.33 21.29 -0.68
C LEU A 187 -7.65 22.78 -0.50
N GLU A 188 -8.76 23.10 0.17
CA GLU A 188 -9.40 24.42 0.12
C GLU A 188 -9.50 24.98 1.55
N GLU A 189 -8.76 26.06 1.82
CA GLU A 189 -8.64 26.65 3.17
C GLU A 189 -10.00 27.10 3.73
N GLU A 190 -10.86 27.63 2.85
CA GLU A 190 -12.16 28.17 3.22
C GLU A 190 -13.33 27.21 2.95
N ILE A 191 -13.09 25.90 2.79
CA ILE A 191 -14.14 24.93 2.44
C ILE A 191 -15.33 24.97 3.39
N HIS A 192 -15.09 25.20 4.68
CA HIS A 192 -16.09 25.31 5.74
C HIS A 192 -17.13 26.42 5.48
N ARG A 193 -16.80 27.45 4.69
CA ARG A 193 -17.72 28.54 4.32
C ARG A 193 -18.79 28.09 3.32
N VAL A 194 -18.49 27.03 2.55
CA VAL A 194 -19.39 26.46 1.54
C VAL A 194 -20.01 25.14 2.02
N GLN A 195 -19.23 24.33 2.73
CA GLN A 195 -19.63 23.05 3.30
C GLN A 195 -19.26 23.01 4.78
N PRO A 196 -20.17 23.38 5.70
CA PRO A 196 -19.84 23.54 7.13
C PRO A 196 -19.27 22.30 7.83
N ALA A 197 -19.53 21.10 7.30
CA ALA A 197 -19.01 19.84 7.85
C ALA A 197 -17.57 19.51 7.38
N GLN A 198 -17.01 20.31 6.46
CA GLN A 198 -15.68 20.12 5.92
C GLN A 198 -14.72 21.17 6.48
N HIS A 199 -13.51 20.73 6.81
CA HIS A 199 -12.44 21.58 7.34
C HIS A 199 -11.17 21.41 6.51
N TYR A 200 -10.37 22.46 6.44
CA TYR A 200 -9.09 22.44 5.71
C TYR A 200 -8.10 21.48 6.37
N GLU A 201 -7.83 21.71 7.65
CA GLU A 201 -7.09 20.77 8.47
C GLU A 201 -8.02 19.65 8.94
N GLN A 202 -7.60 18.41 8.77
CA GLN A 202 -8.35 17.22 9.14
C GLN A 202 -7.42 16.30 9.95
N PRO A 203 -7.93 15.62 10.99
CA PRO A 203 -7.11 14.70 11.77
C PRO A 203 -6.71 13.49 10.91
N PRO A 204 -5.49 12.95 11.07
CA PRO A 204 -5.22 11.60 10.57
C PRO A 204 -6.11 10.60 11.31
N GLN A 205 -6.29 9.42 10.74
CA GLN A 205 -7.05 8.35 11.36
C GLN A 205 -6.18 7.10 11.44
N LEU A 206 -6.29 6.38 12.56
CA LEU A 206 -5.71 5.05 12.70
C LEU A 206 -6.86 4.07 12.95
N PHE A 207 -6.96 3.06 12.09
CA PHE A 207 -7.98 2.02 12.17
C PHE A 207 -7.33 0.73 12.64
N TRP A 208 -7.66 0.32 13.86
CA TRP A 208 -7.23 -0.97 14.38
C TRP A 208 -8.05 -2.09 13.74
N ASN A 209 -7.36 -3.10 13.22
CA ASN A 209 -7.92 -4.30 12.63
C ASN A 209 -8.23 -5.31 13.73
N ALA A 210 -9.47 -5.33 14.19
CA ALA A 210 -9.98 -6.29 15.18
C ALA A 210 -10.16 -7.73 14.62
N GLY A 211 -9.87 -7.95 13.34
CA GLY A 211 -10.00 -9.23 12.64
C GLY A 211 -11.39 -9.49 12.04
N GLU A 212 -11.44 -10.36 11.03
CA GLU A 212 -12.66 -10.67 10.26
C GLU A 212 -13.81 -11.24 11.12
N ALA A 213 -13.48 -11.98 12.19
CA ALA A 213 -14.47 -12.54 13.10
C ALA A 213 -15.14 -11.49 14.01
N ALA A 214 -14.61 -10.27 14.07
CA ALA A 214 -15.18 -9.20 14.85
C ALA A 214 -16.47 -8.65 14.20
N ALA A 215 -17.36 -8.08 15.00
CA ALA A 215 -18.57 -7.40 14.50
C ALA A 215 -18.23 -6.19 13.58
N THR A 216 -17.04 -5.62 13.75
CA THR A 216 -16.49 -4.57 12.88
C THR A 216 -14.99 -4.80 12.85
N GLU A 217 -14.48 -5.09 11.65
CA GLU A 217 -13.08 -5.44 11.38
C GLU A 217 -12.18 -4.22 11.62
N PHE A 218 -12.41 -3.11 10.93
CA PHE A 218 -11.66 -1.87 11.15
C PHE A 218 -12.38 -0.94 12.11
N ARG A 219 -11.72 -0.63 13.24
CA ARG A 219 -12.24 0.26 14.28
C ARG A 219 -11.38 1.51 14.35
N LEU A 220 -12.01 2.67 14.15
CA LEU A 220 -11.34 3.96 14.32
C LEU A 220 -10.91 4.12 15.79
N LEU A 221 -9.62 4.31 16.02
CA LEU A 221 -9.08 4.59 17.33
C LEU A 221 -9.33 6.05 17.74
N THR A 222 -9.55 6.28 19.04
CA THR A 222 -9.79 7.62 19.58
C THR A 222 -8.48 8.37 19.84
N ALA A 223 -8.59 9.67 20.17
CA ALA A 223 -7.43 10.48 20.56
C ALA A 223 -6.77 9.98 21.86
N GLU A 224 -7.54 9.39 22.77
CA GLU A 224 -7.02 8.78 23.99
C GLU A 224 -6.17 7.54 23.69
N GLN A 225 -6.53 6.78 22.63
CA GLN A 225 -5.82 5.56 22.24
C GLN A 225 -4.60 5.84 21.37
N THR A 226 -4.64 6.89 20.54
CA THR A 226 -3.55 7.26 19.60
C THR A 226 -2.63 8.36 20.12
N GLY A 227 -3.03 9.02 21.20
CA GLY A 227 -2.38 10.21 21.72
C GLY A 227 -2.86 11.51 21.06
N ASN A 228 -2.94 12.57 21.85
CA ASN A 228 -3.46 13.87 21.41
C ASN A 228 -2.66 14.50 20.26
N GLU A 229 -1.34 14.27 20.19
CA GLU A 229 -0.50 14.82 19.13
C GLU A 229 -0.79 14.16 17.76
N PHE A 230 -1.12 12.87 17.73
CA PHE A 230 -1.57 12.18 16.53
C PHE A 230 -2.89 12.80 16.04
N ALA A 231 -3.88 12.88 16.93
CA ALA A 231 -5.24 13.29 16.60
C ALA A 231 -5.40 14.79 16.24
N LYS A 232 -4.37 15.63 16.42
CA LYS A 232 -4.41 17.04 16.00
C LYS A 232 -4.62 17.14 14.48
N PRO A 233 -5.59 17.97 14.02
CA PRO A 233 -5.79 18.24 12.60
C PRO A 233 -4.55 18.82 11.91
N LEU A 234 -4.36 18.46 10.64
CA LEU A 234 -3.36 19.03 9.74
C LEU A 234 -3.82 18.93 8.29
N VAL A 235 -3.00 19.42 7.36
CA VAL A 235 -3.20 19.17 5.92
C VAL A 235 -2.30 18.00 5.49
N GLY A 236 -2.68 16.79 5.89
CA GLY A 236 -1.93 15.56 5.66
C GLY A 236 -1.85 15.19 4.19
N ARG A 237 -0.66 14.75 3.76
CA ARG A 237 -0.38 14.28 2.40
C ARG A 237 0.32 12.93 2.47
N GLY A 238 1.64 12.90 2.30
CA GLY A 238 2.41 11.68 2.39
C GLY A 238 2.40 11.07 3.78
N ALA A 239 2.38 9.75 3.83
CA ALA A 239 2.52 8.96 5.03
C ALA A 239 3.52 7.84 4.76
N ALA A 240 4.43 7.62 5.70
CA ALA A 240 5.42 6.56 5.68
C ALA A 240 5.58 6.00 7.09
N PHE A 241 6.17 4.81 7.19
CA PHE A 241 6.52 4.20 8.46
C PHE A 241 7.92 3.59 8.40
N ALA A 242 8.54 3.48 9.57
CA ALA A 242 9.78 2.77 9.82
C ALA A 242 9.95 2.54 11.33
N ASP A 243 10.62 1.48 11.74
CA ASP A 243 11.11 1.32 13.13
C ASP A 243 12.40 2.12 13.29
N ILE A 244 12.31 3.35 13.81
CA ILE A 244 13.41 4.33 13.76
C ILE A 244 14.38 4.22 14.94
N ASP A 245 13.94 3.64 16.05
CA ASP A 245 14.75 3.43 17.25
C ASP A 245 15.09 1.94 17.49
N ALA A 246 14.70 1.07 16.57
CA ALA A 246 15.07 -0.34 16.47
C ALA A 246 14.54 -1.18 17.65
N ASP A 247 13.32 -0.89 18.09
CA ASP A 247 12.66 -1.61 19.18
C ASP A 247 11.61 -2.64 18.71
N GLY A 248 11.33 -2.66 17.41
CA GLY A 248 10.50 -3.64 16.72
C GLY A 248 9.16 -3.13 16.23
N ASP A 249 8.61 -2.09 16.86
CA ASP A 249 7.36 -1.49 16.44
C ASP A 249 7.60 -0.42 15.36
N GLN A 250 6.55 -0.09 14.59
CA GLN A 250 6.70 0.79 13.44
C GLN A 250 6.23 2.21 13.78
N ASP A 251 7.14 3.16 13.69
CA ASP A 251 6.86 4.58 13.84
C ASP A 251 6.27 5.19 12.57
N MET A 252 5.59 6.32 12.71
CA MET A 252 4.88 6.96 11.63
C MET A 252 5.43 8.35 11.31
N LEU A 253 5.63 8.64 10.03
CA LEU A 253 5.94 9.97 9.52
C LEU A 253 4.78 10.46 8.65
N ILE A 254 4.19 11.60 9.02
CA ILE A 254 3.14 12.26 8.25
C ILE A 254 3.67 13.60 7.72
N MET A 255 3.62 13.76 6.40
CA MET A 255 3.96 15.00 5.72
C MET A 255 2.76 15.94 5.66
N THR A 256 2.99 17.21 5.97
CA THR A 256 1.96 18.25 6.01
C THR A 256 2.18 19.25 4.87
N ALA A 257 1.17 19.50 4.04
CA ALA A 257 1.23 20.58 3.06
C ALA A 257 1.20 21.94 3.78
N GLY A 258 2.20 22.79 3.52
CA GLY A 258 2.30 24.12 4.15
C GLY A 258 2.64 24.10 5.65
N GLY A 259 2.95 22.94 6.22
CA GLY A 259 3.24 22.77 7.64
C GLY A 259 4.51 21.96 7.90
N ARG A 260 4.79 21.71 9.18
CA ARG A 260 5.90 20.83 9.60
C ARG A 260 5.49 19.36 9.46
N PRO A 261 6.39 18.45 9.05
CA PRO A 261 6.12 17.03 9.15
C PRO A 261 5.97 16.61 10.63
N ARG A 262 5.20 15.55 10.88
CA ARG A 262 5.06 14.94 12.20
C ARG A 262 5.65 13.55 12.19
N LEU A 263 6.73 13.38 12.93
CA LEU A 263 7.28 12.08 13.30
C LEU A 263 6.64 11.67 14.62
N LEU A 264 5.99 10.52 14.62
CA LEU A 264 5.21 9.99 15.72
C LEU A 264 5.81 8.65 16.06
N ARG A 265 6.39 8.57 17.26
CA ARG A 265 6.94 7.32 17.76
C ARG A 265 5.80 6.43 18.24
N ASN A 266 5.80 5.17 17.83
CA ASN A 266 4.90 4.17 18.39
C ASN A 266 5.53 3.66 19.69
N ASP A 267 4.72 3.50 20.73
CA ASP A 267 5.20 3.04 22.03
C ASP A 267 4.08 2.15 22.58
N THR A 268 4.03 0.90 22.12
CA THR A 268 3.00 -0.04 22.58
C THR A 268 3.45 -0.87 23.79
N ASP A 269 2.54 -1.10 24.74
CA ASP A 269 2.81 -1.87 25.99
C ASP A 269 2.00 -3.18 26.03
N HIS A 270 1.81 -3.82 24.87
CA HIS A 270 1.02 -5.06 24.78
C HIS A 270 1.83 -6.31 25.17
N GLY A 271 3.16 -6.20 25.28
CA GLY A 271 4.05 -7.34 25.49
C GLY A 271 4.04 -8.34 24.32
N HIS A 272 3.68 -7.87 23.13
CA HIS A 272 3.71 -8.67 21.91
C HIS A 272 5.13 -8.81 21.38
N HIS A 273 5.38 -9.95 20.77
CA HIS A 273 6.65 -10.28 20.12
C HIS A 273 6.65 -9.83 18.67
N TRP A 274 7.85 -9.67 18.12
CA TRP A 274 8.02 -9.27 16.73
C TRP A 274 9.18 -9.99 16.08
N ILE A 275 9.27 -9.93 14.76
CA ILE A 275 10.44 -10.36 14.01
C ILE A 275 10.54 -9.58 12.71
N ARG A 276 11.73 -9.10 12.38
CA ARG A 276 11.97 -8.26 11.19
C ARG A 276 12.97 -8.89 10.24
N PHE A 277 12.82 -8.64 8.94
CA PHE A 277 13.74 -9.15 7.92
C PHE A 277 14.23 -8.02 7.00
N GLN A 278 15.52 -7.70 7.11
CA GLN A 278 16.25 -6.94 6.10
C GLN A 278 16.83 -7.91 5.07
N LEU A 279 16.38 -7.80 3.82
CA LEU A 279 16.84 -8.66 2.74
C LEU A 279 17.91 -7.96 1.90
N GLU A 280 18.88 -8.73 1.42
CA GLU A 280 19.94 -8.26 0.52
C GLU A 280 20.03 -9.16 -0.72
N GLY A 281 19.62 -8.62 -1.87
CA GLY A 281 19.75 -9.30 -3.16
C GLY A 281 21.20 -9.43 -3.63
N THR A 282 21.54 -10.56 -4.24
CA THR A 282 22.85 -10.83 -4.84
C THR A 282 22.75 -11.17 -6.33
N GLN A 283 21.64 -11.79 -6.74
CA GLN A 283 21.28 -12.07 -8.13
C GLN A 283 20.09 -11.21 -8.56
N SER A 284 19.11 -11.05 -7.67
CA SER A 284 18.00 -10.10 -7.77
C SER A 284 18.48 -8.66 -7.56
N ASN A 285 17.56 -7.69 -7.69
CA ASN A 285 17.88 -6.30 -7.36
C ASN A 285 18.37 -6.19 -5.90
N ARG A 286 19.31 -5.29 -5.62
CA ARG A 286 20.05 -5.26 -4.34
C ARG A 286 19.14 -5.09 -3.13
N ASP A 287 18.08 -4.33 -3.29
CA ASP A 287 17.10 -4.02 -2.23
C ASP A 287 16.04 -5.11 -2.08
N ALA A 288 16.16 -6.21 -2.83
CA ALA A 288 15.22 -7.33 -2.83
C ALA A 288 13.77 -6.94 -3.11
N ILE A 289 13.52 -5.81 -3.79
CA ILE A 289 12.18 -5.33 -4.14
C ILE A 289 11.44 -6.43 -4.90
N GLY A 290 10.24 -6.75 -4.42
CA GLY A 290 9.40 -7.83 -4.92
C GLY A 290 9.56 -9.17 -4.18
N ALA A 291 10.57 -9.34 -3.32
CA ALA A 291 10.74 -10.55 -2.52
C ALA A 291 9.53 -10.77 -1.60
N MET A 292 9.08 -12.02 -1.50
CA MET A 292 7.98 -12.41 -0.62
C MET A 292 8.53 -13.18 0.58
N VAL A 293 8.20 -12.73 1.78
CA VAL A 293 8.51 -13.41 3.03
C VAL A 293 7.23 -14.02 3.58
N GLU A 294 7.23 -15.34 3.72
CA GLU A 294 6.17 -16.14 4.34
C GLU A 294 6.67 -16.57 5.72
N LEU A 295 5.91 -16.24 6.77
CA LEU A 295 6.21 -16.58 8.14
C LEU A 295 5.13 -17.51 8.68
N LYS A 296 5.55 -18.62 9.28
CA LYS A 296 4.66 -19.61 9.88
C LYS A 296 4.82 -19.67 11.39
N THR A 297 3.70 -19.54 12.10
CA THR A 297 3.58 -19.83 13.53
C THR A 297 2.49 -20.88 13.77
N ALA A 298 2.29 -21.28 15.02
CA ALA A 298 1.16 -22.10 15.41
C ALA A 298 -0.21 -21.42 15.16
N ALA A 299 -0.25 -20.08 15.09
CA ALA A 299 -1.48 -19.32 14.85
C ALA A 299 -1.85 -19.24 13.35
N GLY A 300 -0.90 -19.49 12.45
CA GLY A 300 -1.12 -19.46 11.00
C GLY A 300 0.04 -18.87 10.22
N LEU A 301 -0.27 -18.50 8.98
CA LEU A 301 0.67 -17.89 8.04
C LEU A 301 0.50 -16.38 8.03
N GLN A 302 1.63 -15.69 7.87
CA GLN A 302 1.70 -14.27 7.57
C GLN A 302 2.58 -14.06 6.35
N TYR A 303 2.28 -13.02 5.59
CA TYR A 303 3.01 -12.70 4.37
C TYR A 303 3.37 -11.23 4.34
N ARG A 304 4.59 -10.91 3.93
CA ARG A 304 5.03 -9.54 3.64
C ARG A 304 5.86 -9.51 2.37
N GLN A 305 5.60 -8.54 1.52
CA GLN A 305 6.40 -8.26 0.33
C GLN A 305 7.32 -7.08 0.60
N VAL A 306 8.58 -7.17 0.18
CA VAL A 306 9.48 -6.02 0.13
C VAL A 306 9.02 -5.10 -1.00
N MET A 307 8.25 -4.07 -0.66
CA MET A 307 7.75 -3.06 -1.59
C MET A 307 7.68 -1.70 -0.90
N PRO A 308 8.66 -0.80 -1.14
CA PRO A 308 8.71 0.50 -0.46
C PRO A 308 7.70 1.49 -1.04
N THR A 309 7.22 1.31 -2.27
CA THR A 309 6.27 2.20 -2.94
C THR A 309 4.88 2.04 -2.35
N ARG A 310 4.51 2.96 -1.46
CA ARG A 310 3.23 2.98 -0.74
C ARG A 310 2.73 4.40 -0.56
N SER A 311 1.44 4.56 -0.27
CA SER A 311 0.82 5.84 0.09
C SER A 311 0.92 6.90 -1.03
N TYR A 312 0.71 8.17 -0.69
CA TYR A 312 0.81 9.30 -1.61
C TYR A 312 2.20 9.94 -1.55
N LEU A 313 2.92 10.02 -2.67
CA LEU A 313 4.25 10.66 -2.76
C LEU A 313 5.24 10.22 -1.66
N SER A 314 5.21 8.94 -1.29
CA SER A 314 5.95 8.41 -0.14
C SER A 314 6.60 7.07 -0.47
N GLN A 315 7.55 6.70 0.38
CA GLN A 315 8.10 5.35 0.46
C GLN A 315 8.28 4.97 1.92
N VAL A 316 8.17 3.68 2.22
CA VAL A 316 8.42 3.10 3.55
C VAL A 316 9.78 2.41 3.60
N GLU A 317 10.19 2.01 4.80
CA GLU A 317 11.43 1.25 4.97
C GLU A 317 11.44 -0.08 4.21
N LEU A 318 12.64 -0.63 3.98
CA LEU A 318 12.82 -1.92 3.31
C LEU A 318 12.65 -3.15 4.21
N PRO A 319 13.05 -3.15 5.50
CA PRO A 319 12.76 -4.25 6.39
C PRO A 319 11.25 -4.52 6.45
N VAL A 320 10.89 -5.80 6.36
CA VAL A 320 9.50 -6.22 6.60
C VAL A 320 9.35 -6.65 8.06
N THR A 321 8.32 -6.11 8.71
CA THR A 321 7.97 -6.41 10.12
C THR A 321 6.83 -7.41 10.17
N PHE A 322 6.91 -8.36 11.10
CA PHE A 322 5.85 -9.28 11.46
C PHE A 322 5.57 -9.14 12.95
N GLY A 323 4.35 -8.74 13.31
CA GLY A 323 3.83 -8.91 14.65
C GLY A 323 3.53 -10.38 14.93
N LEU A 324 3.94 -10.86 16.10
CA LEU A 324 3.76 -12.25 16.51
C LEU A 324 2.69 -12.39 17.60
N GLY A 325 2.13 -11.29 18.10
CA GLY A 325 1.27 -11.27 19.26
C GLY A 325 1.98 -11.95 20.43
N THR A 326 1.35 -12.95 21.02
CA THR A 326 1.94 -13.73 22.14
C THR A 326 2.69 -14.98 21.67
N ALA A 327 2.99 -15.15 20.37
CA ALA A 327 3.68 -16.33 19.89
C ALA A 327 5.17 -16.28 20.24
N GLU A 328 5.62 -17.25 21.04
CA GLU A 328 7.02 -17.37 21.48
C GLU A 328 7.91 -18.12 20.46
N VAL A 329 7.31 -18.72 19.44
CA VAL A 329 8.02 -19.55 18.45
C VAL A 329 7.49 -19.26 17.05
N VAL A 330 8.41 -18.89 16.16
CA VAL A 330 8.23 -18.97 14.71
C VAL A 330 8.66 -20.37 14.28
N GLU A 331 7.79 -21.11 13.59
CA GLU A 331 8.14 -22.47 13.13
C GLU A 331 9.14 -22.41 11.99
N GLN A 332 8.84 -21.59 10.99
CA GLN A 332 9.60 -21.51 9.75
C GLN A 332 9.37 -20.15 9.09
N VAL A 333 10.40 -19.65 8.41
CA VAL A 333 10.30 -18.50 7.49
C VAL A 333 10.82 -18.92 6.12
N THR A 334 10.02 -18.65 5.10
CA THR A 334 10.38 -18.90 3.69
C THR A 334 10.44 -17.59 2.93
N ILE A 335 11.62 -17.27 2.39
CA ILE A 335 11.87 -16.10 1.56
C ILE A 335 11.95 -16.55 0.11
N ARG A 336 11.05 -16.02 -0.73
CA ARG A 336 11.07 -16.21 -2.18
C ARG A 336 11.63 -14.95 -2.83
N TRP A 337 12.79 -15.09 -3.44
CA TRP A 337 13.50 -13.98 -4.07
C TRP A 337 12.93 -13.65 -5.45
N PRO A 338 13.02 -12.40 -5.94
CA PRO A 338 12.44 -11.98 -7.22
C PRO A 338 12.87 -12.82 -8.43
N ARG A 339 14.11 -13.34 -8.42
CA ARG A 339 14.62 -14.21 -9.50
C ARG A 339 14.36 -15.71 -9.29
N GLY A 340 13.61 -16.09 -8.27
CA GLY A 340 13.12 -17.45 -8.05
C GLY A 340 13.90 -18.29 -7.04
N ALA A 341 15.06 -17.81 -6.55
CA ALA A 341 15.74 -18.47 -5.44
C ALA A 341 14.82 -18.52 -4.20
N VAL A 342 15.02 -19.53 -3.35
CA VAL A 342 14.28 -19.70 -2.10
C VAL A 342 15.24 -19.89 -0.94
N THR A 343 14.99 -19.19 0.17
CA THR A 343 15.72 -19.35 1.43
C THR A 343 14.73 -19.76 2.51
N THR A 344 15.09 -20.74 3.33
CA THR A 344 14.28 -21.19 4.46
C THR A 344 15.08 -21.05 5.74
N LEU A 345 14.46 -20.47 6.77
CA LEU A 345 14.98 -20.37 8.13
C LEU A 345 14.08 -21.18 9.06
N GLU A 346 14.66 -22.14 9.76
CA GLU A 346 13.96 -22.95 10.76
C GLU A 346 14.09 -22.28 12.13
N GLN A 347 12.97 -22.05 12.81
CA GLN A 347 12.92 -21.46 14.15
C GLN A 347 13.86 -20.25 14.36
N PRO A 348 13.78 -19.21 13.51
CA PRO A 348 14.56 -18.01 13.72
C PRO A 348 14.19 -17.36 15.06
N ALA A 349 15.18 -16.72 15.70
CA ALA A 349 14.95 -15.97 16.94
C ALA A 349 13.93 -14.84 16.72
N ILE A 350 13.06 -14.63 17.70
CA ILE A 350 12.11 -13.51 17.74
C ILE A 350 12.74 -12.31 18.46
N ASP A 351 12.04 -11.18 18.48
CA ASP A 351 12.43 -9.89 19.07
C ASP A 351 13.77 -9.40 18.54
N THR A 352 14.00 -9.62 17.25
CA THR A 352 15.22 -9.23 16.56
C THR A 352 14.98 -9.03 15.07
N GLN A 353 15.83 -8.20 14.47
CA GLN A 353 15.94 -8.09 13.02
C GLN A 353 16.97 -9.09 12.48
N HIS A 354 16.57 -9.87 11.48
CA HIS A 354 17.45 -10.75 10.71
C HIS A 354 17.90 -10.04 9.43
N THR A 355 19.20 -10.11 9.12
CA THR A 355 19.71 -9.74 7.80
C THR A 355 19.94 -11.01 6.99
N VAL A 356 19.22 -11.17 5.88
CA VAL A 356 19.31 -12.38 5.04
C VAL A 356 19.81 -12.01 3.66
N ARG A 357 20.88 -12.69 3.20
CA ARG A 357 21.44 -12.50 1.85
C ARG A 357 20.90 -13.56 0.90
N GLU A 358 20.56 -13.14 -0.32
CA GLU A 358 20.13 -14.05 -1.38
C GLU A 358 21.25 -15.06 -1.70
N PRO A 359 20.93 -16.37 -1.75
CA PRO A 359 21.92 -17.37 -2.07
C PRO A 359 22.35 -17.23 -3.53
N VAL A 360 23.64 -17.46 -3.77
CA VAL A 360 24.16 -17.62 -5.13
C VAL A 360 23.75 -19.00 -5.61
N GLU A 361 23.06 -19.09 -6.75
CA GLU A 361 22.79 -20.38 -7.38
C GLU A 361 24.12 -21.10 -7.61
N GLN A 362 24.30 -22.28 -7.00
CA GLN A 362 25.33 -23.19 -7.45
C GLN A 362 24.87 -23.72 -8.81
N THR A 363 25.43 -23.20 -9.90
CA THR A 363 25.36 -23.87 -11.19
C THR A 363 25.78 -25.31 -10.98
N ALA A 364 24.88 -26.26 -11.21
CA ALA A 364 25.19 -27.69 -11.18
C ALA A 364 26.40 -27.89 -12.09
N GLY A 365 27.56 -28.16 -11.46
CA GLY A 365 28.80 -28.32 -12.17
C GLY A 365 28.64 -29.41 -13.22
N GLU A 366 29.16 -29.13 -14.41
CA GLU A 366 29.48 -30.13 -15.41
C GLU A 366 30.07 -31.35 -14.71
N GLN A 367 29.32 -32.46 -14.70
CA GLN A 367 29.86 -33.77 -14.35
C GLN A 367 30.85 -34.14 -15.46
N GLY A 368 32.08 -33.65 -15.32
CA GLY A 368 33.24 -34.20 -15.98
C GLY A 368 33.61 -35.51 -15.30
N GLY A 369 33.52 -36.61 -16.06
CA GLY A 369 33.95 -37.95 -15.69
C GLY A 369 33.88 -38.87 -16.89
#